data_AF-A0A7Y6UGY0-F1
#
_entry.id   AF-A0A7Y6UGY0-F1
#
_cell.length_a   1.000
_cell.length_b   1.000
_cell.length_c   1.000
_cell.angle_alpha   90.00
_cell.angle_beta   90.00
_cell.angle_gamma   90.00
#
_symmetry.space_group_name_H-M   'P 1'
#
loop_
_entity.id
_entity.type
_entity.pdbx_description
1 polymer ?
#
loop_
_entity_poly.entity_id
_entity_poly.type
_entity_poly.pdbx_seq_one_letter_code
_entity_poly.pdbx_strand_id
1 'polypeptide(L)'
;MRARTWWALAATAICVSLSTSAGAEPKPKAVDIKEFRDQLVVLGDADGGTYVVLPGKRAWYSAGKGKPFYEQIVYGTYSDGSTGAWDLSIWAPRVPKFQPGGLQKKPDGTFSRTCGSDNPEVGLSELSTDKAKAVLDKGPFMSSAIIRRPYMLARDDSAVYYYVDVIRNEYGGNGYRVFIGKKGAMKQKPLTDIAHDTAGDVFATKTGDLRIVRDVETDSSKSSIAWVKGGKRSSLVSLDTDANAVLIFKELGVYTFIGSICEDL
;
A
#
# COMPACT_ATOMS: atom_id res chain seq x y z
N MET A 1 -32.08 71.88 -14.83
CA MET A 1 -32.39 70.45 -14.67
C MET A 1 -31.37 69.64 -15.47
N ARG A 2 -30.40 68.99 -14.81
CA ARG A 2 -29.40 68.12 -15.46
C ARG A 2 -29.54 66.73 -14.84
N ALA A 3 -29.97 65.75 -15.64
CA ALA A 3 -30.07 64.36 -15.24
C ALA A 3 -28.67 63.71 -15.32
N ARG A 4 -28.21 63.13 -14.21
CA ARG A 4 -27.02 62.29 -14.13
C ARG A 4 -27.46 60.84 -14.19
N THR A 5 -27.12 60.14 -15.27
CA THR A 5 -27.25 58.68 -15.40
C THR A 5 -26.03 58.02 -14.76
N TRP A 6 -26.27 57.19 -13.74
CA TRP A 6 -25.26 56.31 -13.14
C TRP A 6 -25.25 54.97 -13.87
N TRP A 7 -24.10 54.58 -14.40
CA TRP A 7 -23.85 53.23 -14.90
C TRP A 7 -23.22 52.42 -13.77
N ALA A 8 -23.94 51.42 -13.26
CA ALA A 8 -23.41 50.45 -12.31
C ALA A 8 -22.60 49.40 -13.08
N LEU A 9 -21.27 49.43 -12.91
CA LEU A 9 -20.39 48.35 -13.32
C LEU A 9 -20.55 47.17 -12.34
N ALA A 10 -21.22 46.12 -12.79
CA ALA A 10 -21.23 44.83 -12.11
C ALA A 10 -19.86 44.16 -12.31
N ALA A 11 -19.03 44.15 -11.26
CA ALA A 11 -17.80 43.39 -11.24
C ALA A 11 -18.13 41.91 -10.96
N THR A 12 -18.21 41.11 -12.02
CA THR A 12 -18.30 39.66 -11.92
C THR A 12 -16.96 39.12 -11.42
N ALA A 13 -16.88 38.81 -10.13
CA ALA A 13 -15.75 38.09 -9.56
C ALA A 13 -15.71 36.67 -10.14
N ILE A 14 -14.80 36.43 -11.07
CA ILE A 14 -14.48 35.09 -11.57
C ILE A 14 -13.63 34.41 -10.49
N CYS A 15 -14.28 33.64 -9.60
CA CYS A 15 -13.58 32.66 -8.79
C CYS A 15 -13.02 31.58 -9.71
N VAL A 16 -11.74 31.70 -10.05
CA VAL A 16 -10.97 30.61 -10.65
C VAL A 16 -10.80 29.55 -9.56
N SER A 17 -11.72 28.59 -9.51
CA SER A 17 -11.51 27.35 -8.76
C SER A 17 -10.38 26.60 -9.45
N LEU A 18 -9.19 26.64 -8.87
CA LEU A 18 -8.12 25.69 -9.16
C LEU A 18 -8.62 24.31 -8.73
N SER A 19 -9.32 23.64 -9.63
CA SER A 19 -9.58 22.21 -9.54
C SER A 19 -8.21 21.55 -9.60
N THR A 20 -7.61 21.24 -8.45
CA THR A 20 -6.52 20.27 -8.38
C THR A 20 -7.08 18.98 -8.95
N SER A 21 -6.78 18.72 -10.23
CA SER A 21 -7.06 17.44 -10.85
C SER A 21 -6.38 16.40 -9.97
N ALA A 22 -7.17 15.58 -9.28
CA ALA A 22 -6.65 14.37 -8.64
C ALA A 22 -5.94 13.60 -9.75
N GLY A 23 -4.60 13.62 -9.72
CA GLY A 23 -3.80 12.88 -10.70
C GLY A 23 -4.26 11.42 -10.70
N ALA A 24 -4.33 10.82 -11.88
CA ALA A 24 -4.65 9.40 -11.98
C ALA A 24 -3.75 8.59 -11.03
N GLU A 25 -4.31 7.59 -10.32
CA GLU A 25 -3.51 6.77 -9.43
C GLU A 25 -2.31 6.17 -10.20
N PRO A 26 -1.09 6.23 -9.63
CA PRO A 26 0.06 5.64 -10.26
C PRO A 26 -0.16 4.14 -10.41
N LYS A 27 0.27 3.58 -11.52
CA LYS A 27 0.20 2.14 -11.76
C LYS A 27 1.57 1.50 -11.50
N PRO A 28 1.61 0.20 -11.17
CA PRO A 28 2.84 -0.57 -11.22
C PRO A 28 3.55 -0.36 -12.57
N LYS A 29 4.86 -0.16 -12.52
CA LYS A 29 5.68 0.13 -13.70
C LYS A 29 6.27 -1.17 -14.24
N ALA A 30 6.46 -1.27 -15.55
CA ALA A 30 7.18 -2.40 -16.12
C ALA A 30 8.63 -2.43 -15.60
N VAL A 31 9.13 -3.62 -15.31
CA VAL A 31 10.50 -3.87 -14.86
C VAL A 31 11.23 -4.64 -15.95
N ASP A 32 12.34 -4.11 -16.44
CA ASP A 32 13.23 -4.85 -17.33
C ASP A 32 14.10 -5.80 -16.48
N ILE A 33 14.08 -7.08 -16.84
CA ILE A 33 14.83 -8.13 -16.15
C ILE A 33 16.10 -8.55 -16.91
N LYS A 34 16.37 -7.99 -18.10
CA LYS A 34 17.46 -8.44 -18.99
C LYS A 34 18.82 -8.51 -18.31
N GLU A 35 19.15 -7.53 -17.48
CA GLU A 35 20.48 -7.43 -16.84
C GLU A 35 20.79 -8.59 -15.87
N PHE A 36 19.76 -9.20 -15.30
CA PHE A 36 19.90 -10.25 -14.29
C PHE A 36 19.14 -11.52 -14.67
N ARG A 37 18.69 -11.62 -15.93
CA ARG A 37 17.81 -12.69 -16.40
C ARG A 37 18.41 -14.08 -16.19
N ASP A 38 19.69 -14.24 -16.49
CA ASP A 38 20.39 -15.53 -16.41
C ASP A 38 20.69 -15.95 -14.96
N GLN A 39 20.44 -15.07 -13.98
CA GLN A 39 20.58 -15.33 -12.55
C GLN A 39 19.24 -15.67 -11.88
N LEU A 40 18.14 -15.66 -12.64
CA LEU A 40 16.80 -15.88 -12.10
C LEU A 40 16.50 -17.37 -11.93
N VAL A 41 15.99 -17.70 -10.75
CA VAL A 41 15.38 -18.99 -10.47
C VAL A 41 13.87 -18.85 -10.64
N VAL A 42 13.25 -19.76 -11.38
CA VAL A 42 11.79 -19.78 -11.58
C VAL A 42 11.21 -20.97 -10.85
N LEU A 43 10.32 -20.69 -9.90
CA LEU A 43 9.69 -21.68 -9.03
C LEU A 43 8.18 -21.71 -9.27
N GLY A 44 7.55 -22.85 -9.01
CA GLY A 44 6.09 -22.99 -8.98
C GLY A 44 5.62 -23.72 -7.73
N ASP A 45 4.40 -23.42 -7.29
CA ASP A 45 3.68 -24.22 -6.29
C ASP A 45 2.63 -25.13 -6.94
N ALA A 46 2.02 -25.99 -6.13
CA ALA A 46 0.98 -26.93 -6.58
C ALA A 46 -0.34 -26.24 -6.99
N ASP A 47 -0.58 -25.03 -6.47
CA ASP A 47 -1.80 -24.25 -6.71
C ASP A 47 -1.71 -23.39 -7.98
N GLY A 48 -0.56 -23.41 -8.65
CA GLY A 48 -0.31 -22.71 -9.91
C GLY A 48 0.31 -21.31 -9.77
N GLY A 49 0.67 -20.92 -8.55
CA GLY A 49 1.50 -19.75 -8.29
C GLY A 49 2.88 -19.90 -8.89
N THR A 50 3.41 -18.82 -9.46
CA THR A 50 4.76 -18.78 -10.05
C THR A 50 5.58 -17.69 -9.39
N TYR A 51 6.80 -18.02 -9.01
CA TYR A 51 7.75 -17.15 -8.33
C TYR A 51 8.99 -17.02 -9.20
N VAL A 52 9.46 -15.80 -9.39
CA VAL A 52 10.71 -15.52 -10.08
C VAL A 52 11.62 -14.86 -9.07
N VAL A 53 12.77 -15.45 -8.81
CA VAL A 53 13.64 -15.03 -7.71
C VAL A 53 15.01 -14.70 -8.25
N LEU A 54 15.50 -13.50 -7.91
CA LEU A 54 16.91 -13.16 -7.95
C LEU A 54 17.48 -13.39 -6.54
N PRO A 55 18.20 -14.50 -6.30
CA PRO A 55 18.62 -14.89 -4.95
C PRO A 55 19.33 -13.75 -4.20
N GLY A 56 18.97 -13.58 -2.92
CA GLY A 56 19.53 -12.56 -2.04
C GLY A 56 19.20 -11.10 -2.41
N LYS A 57 18.31 -10.85 -3.38
CA LYS A 57 18.01 -9.48 -3.84
C LYS A 57 16.52 -9.18 -4.05
N ARG A 58 15.86 -9.90 -4.96
CA ARG A 58 14.53 -9.53 -5.47
C ARG A 58 13.69 -10.77 -5.73
N ALA A 59 12.37 -10.60 -5.64
CA ALA A 59 11.44 -11.64 -6.04
C ALA A 59 10.21 -11.02 -6.71
N TRP A 60 9.60 -11.78 -7.61
CA TRP A 60 8.30 -11.47 -8.19
C TRP A 60 7.37 -12.66 -8.02
N TYR A 61 6.08 -12.37 -7.87
CA TYR A 61 5.03 -13.36 -7.74
C TYR A 61 3.92 -13.13 -8.76
N SER A 62 3.41 -14.22 -9.32
CA SER A 62 2.22 -14.24 -10.16
C SER A 62 1.28 -15.32 -9.65
N ALA A 63 0.02 -14.94 -9.38
CA ALA A 63 -1.03 -15.83 -8.91
C ALA A 63 -1.58 -16.79 -9.98
N GLY A 64 -0.90 -16.92 -11.12
CA GLY A 64 -1.27 -17.90 -12.15
C GLY A 64 -0.92 -17.48 -13.58
N LYS A 65 -1.19 -18.39 -14.51
CA LYS A 65 -0.84 -18.23 -15.92
C LYS A 65 -1.43 -16.94 -16.52
N GLY A 66 -0.58 -16.16 -17.18
CA GLY A 66 -0.96 -14.93 -17.88
C GLY A 66 -1.24 -13.74 -16.96
N LYS A 67 -1.09 -13.87 -15.64
CA LYS A 67 -1.12 -12.73 -14.72
C LYS A 67 0.26 -12.06 -14.64
N PRO A 68 0.32 -10.75 -14.42
CA PRO A 68 1.58 -10.05 -14.19
C PRO A 68 2.34 -10.59 -12.99
N PHE A 69 3.66 -10.51 -13.08
CA PHE A 69 4.59 -10.78 -12.00
C PHE A 69 4.80 -9.47 -11.24
N TYR A 70 4.27 -9.38 -10.02
CA TYR A 70 4.46 -8.21 -9.18
C TYR A 70 5.68 -8.38 -8.28
N GLU A 71 6.52 -7.36 -8.25
CA GLU A 71 7.69 -7.34 -7.38
C GLU A 71 7.27 -7.34 -5.91
N GLN A 72 7.93 -8.20 -5.15
CA GLN A 72 7.75 -8.34 -3.72
C GLN A 72 8.58 -7.29 -2.98
N ILE A 73 8.03 -6.76 -1.89
CA ILE A 73 8.76 -5.81 -1.04
C ILE A 73 9.66 -6.63 -0.11
N VAL A 74 10.89 -6.87 -0.56
CA VAL A 74 11.94 -7.55 0.21
C VAL A 74 12.58 -6.55 1.17
N TYR A 75 12.64 -6.88 2.46
CA TYR A 75 13.23 -6.03 3.49
C TYR A 75 14.37 -6.71 4.28
N GLY A 76 14.55 -8.01 4.10
CA GLY A 76 15.64 -8.77 4.68
C GLY A 76 16.09 -9.87 3.73
N THR A 77 17.38 -10.17 3.74
CA THR A 77 17.96 -11.24 2.95
C THR A 77 19.01 -11.97 3.76
N TYR A 78 19.15 -13.27 3.52
CA TYR A 78 20.19 -14.10 4.12
C TYR A 78 20.79 -15.01 3.05
N SER A 79 22.08 -15.29 3.17
CA SER A 79 22.75 -16.35 2.42
C SER A 79 23.82 -16.98 3.29
N ASP A 80 23.95 -18.30 3.23
CA ASP A 80 24.90 -19.03 4.06
C ASP A 80 26.31 -19.17 3.44
N GLY A 81 26.47 -18.76 2.17
CA GLY A 81 27.72 -18.81 1.42
C GLY A 81 28.36 -20.19 1.23
N SER A 82 27.81 -21.25 1.80
CA SER A 82 28.47 -22.56 1.96
C SER A 82 27.67 -23.69 1.31
N THR A 83 26.36 -23.74 1.53
CA THR A 83 25.47 -24.69 0.84
C THR A 83 24.73 -24.04 -0.33
N GLY A 84 24.84 -22.71 -0.44
CA GLY A 84 24.06 -21.93 -1.39
C GLY A 84 22.61 -21.77 -0.96
N ALA A 85 22.32 -21.95 0.34
CA ALA A 85 21.05 -21.62 0.94
C ALA A 85 20.90 -20.09 1.01
N TRP A 86 19.66 -19.65 0.87
CA TRP A 86 19.30 -18.24 0.94
C TRP A 86 17.85 -18.07 1.39
N ASP A 87 17.55 -16.91 1.97
CA ASP A 87 16.21 -16.49 2.34
C ASP A 87 15.96 -15.04 1.89
N LEU A 88 14.71 -14.76 1.51
CA LEU A 88 14.18 -13.43 1.28
C LEU A 88 13.00 -13.21 2.24
N SER A 89 13.18 -12.29 3.18
CA SER A 89 12.11 -11.80 4.04
C SER A 89 11.30 -10.74 3.30
N ILE A 90 10.02 -11.04 3.08
CA ILE A 90 9.07 -10.26 2.28
C ILE A 90 8.02 -9.65 3.19
N TRP A 91 7.75 -8.37 3.00
CA TRP A 91 6.68 -7.69 3.72
C TRP A 91 5.32 -8.24 3.28
N ALA A 92 4.61 -8.84 4.23
CA ALA A 92 3.36 -9.55 4.00
C ALA A 92 2.28 -9.04 4.99
N PRO A 93 1.63 -7.90 4.70
CA PRO A 93 0.81 -7.21 5.69
C PRO A 93 -0.50 -7.92 6.06
N ARG A 94 -0.87 -9.00 5.35
CA ARG A 94 -2.00 -9.88 5.71
C ARG A 94 -1.62 -10.99 6.67
N VAL A 95 -0.33 -11.20 6.92
CA VAL A 95 0.15 -12.17 7.92
C VAL A 95 -0.01 -11.58 9.33
N PRO A 96 -0.66 -12.29 10.27
CA PRO A 96 -0.80 -11.83 11.65
C PRO A 96 0.53 -11.60 12.38
N LYS A 97 0.48 -10.81 13.46
CA LYS A 97 1.59 -10.62 14.41
C LYS A 97 2.90 -10.07 13.79
N PHE A 98 2.81 -9.27 12.73
CA PHE A 98 3.98 -8.63 12.10
C PHE A 98 4.99 -9.60 11.50
N GLN A 99 4.55 -10.82 11.15
CA GLN A 99 5.47 -11.80 10.62
C GLN A 99 5.67 -11.62 9.11
N PRO A 100 6.90 -11.85 8.61
CA PRO A 100 7.17 -11.85 7.17
C PRO A 100 6.47 -13.00 6.44
N GLY A 101 6.30 -12.79 5.14
CA GLY A 101 6.36 -13.90 4.19
C GLY A 101 7.81 -14.19 3.84
N GLY A 102 8.11 -15.42 3.42
CA GLY A 102 9.45 -15.84 3.08
C GLY A 102 9.49 -16.58 1.75
N LEU A 103 10.58 -16.41 1.01
CA LEU A 103 11.01 -17.32 -0.05
C LEU A 103 12.42 -17.78 0.29
N GLN A 104 12.64 -19.08 0.31
CA GLN A 104 13.94 -19.63 0.68
C GLN A 104 14.34 -20.81 -0.18
N LYS A 105 15.66 -20.98 -0.31
CA LYS A 105 16.31 -22.24 -0.66
C LYS A 105 17.00 -22.76 0.60
N LYS A 106 16.62 -23.96 1.03
CA LYS A 106 17.18 -24.63 2.21
C LYS A 106 18.54 -25.26 1.89
N PRO A 107 19.33 -25.62 2.93
CA PRO A 107 20.64 -26.27 2.74
C PRO A 107 20.59 -27.61 1.99
N ASP A 108 19.45 -28.32 2.05
CA ASP A 108 19.22 -29.55 1.30
C ASP A 108 18.86 -29.31 -0.19
N GLY A 109 18.82 -28.05 -0.63
CA GLY A 109 18.51 -27.65 -1.99
C GLY A 109 17.01 -27.47 -2.27
N THR A 110 16.13 -27.78 -1.33
CA THR A 110 14.67 -27.60 -1.51
C THR A 110 14.26 -26.13 -1.40
N PHE A 111 13.18 -25.78 -2.09
CA PHE A 111 12.63 -24.43 -2.08
C PHE A 111 11.29 -24.39 -1.35
N SER A 112 11.00 -23.27 -0.68
CA SER A 112 9.73 -23.11 0.00
C SER A 112 9.28 -21.66 0.12
N ARG A 113 7.96 -21.48 0.28
CA ARG A 113 7.32 -20.23 0.68
C ARG A 113 6.78 -20.35 2.10
N THR A 114 6.95 -19.31 2.91
CA THR A 114 6.30 -19.16 4.22
C THR A 114 5.44 -17.89 4.25
N CYS A 115 4.42 -17.88 5.12
CA CYS A 115 3.55 -16.73 5.35
C CYS A 115 3.27 -16.58 6.86
N GLY A 116 4.33 -16.35 7.64
CA GLY A 116 4.29 -16.42 9.10
C GLY A 116 4.37 -17.84 9.66
N SER A 117 4.62 -17.94 10.97
CA SER A 117 4.81 -19.20 11.69
C SER A 117 3.54 -20.00 11.91
N ASP A 118 2.38 -19.32 11.87
CA ASP A 118 1.08 -19.93 12.13
C ASP A 118 0.49 -20.59 10.86
N ASN A 119 1.14 -20.42 9.70
CA ASN A 119 0.70 -20.96 8.42
C ASN A 119 1.65 -22.08 7.96
N PRO A 120 1.13 -23.11 7.26
CA PRO A 120 1.97 -24.18 6.75
C PRO A 120 2.95 -23.64 5.71
N GLU A 121 4.18 -24.14 5.79
CA GLU A 121 5.17 -23.94 4.75
C GLU A 121 4.72 -24.63 3.46
N VAL A 122 4.85 -23.94 2.32
CA VAL A 122 4.51 -24.47 1.00
C VAL A 122 5.79 -24.80 0.25
N GLY A 123 5.96 -26.07 -0.11
CA GLY A 123 7.08 -26.51 -0.94
C GLY A 123 6.96 -25.96 -2.36
N LEU A 124 8.09 -25.51 -2.92
CA LEU A 124 8.18 -24.99 -4.27
C LEU A 124 9.07 -25.90 -5.13
N SER A 125 8.73 -26.02 -6.41
CA SER A 125 9.51 -26.76 -7.39
C SER A 125 10.15 -25.83 -8.39
N GLU A 126 11.44 -26.00 -8.64
CA GLU A 126 12.11 -25.32 -9.75
C GLU A 126 11.55 -25.80 -11.09
N LEU A 127 11.21 -24.86 -11.96
CA LEU A 127 10.67 -25.18 -13.27
C LEU A 127 11.79 -25.67 -14.20
N SER A 128 11.47 -26.58 -15.10
CA SER A 128 12.40 -26.99 -16.16
C SER A 128 12.85 -25.79 -16.99
N THR A 129 14.06 -25.87 -17.57
CA THR A 129 14.67 -24.79 -18.36
C THR A 129 13.72 -24.19 -19.40
N ASP A 130 13.00 -25.02 -20.15
CA ASP A 130 12.05 -24.56 -21.17
C ASP A 130 10.87 -23.79 -20.58
N LYS A 131 10.33 -24.26 -19.44
CA LYS A 131 9.22 -23.59 -18.74
C LYS A 131 9.68 -22.28 -18.12
N ALA A 132 10.84 -22.29 -17.47
CA ALA A 132 11.46 -21.09 -16.91
C ALA A 132 11.70 -20.05 -18.02
N LYS A 133 12.30 -20.46 -19.14
CA LYS A 133 12.52 -19.59 -20.31
C LYS A 133 11.20 -18.99 -20.81
N ALA A 134 10.15 -19.80 -20.95
CA ALA A 134 8.84 -19.32 -21.39
C ALA A 134 8.22 -18.29 -20.42
N VAL A 135 8.39 -18.48 -19.11
CA VAL A 135 7.98 -17.50 -18.09
C VAL A 135 8.76 -16.21 -18.23
N LEU A 136 10.09 -16.28 -18.36
CA LEU A 136 10.95 -15.10 -18.44
C LEU A 136 10.77 -14.33 -19.77
N ASP A 137 10.48 -15.01 -20.87
CA ASP A 137 10.26 -14.38 -22.19
C ASP A 137 8.89 -13.69 -22.30
N LYS A 138 7.85 -14.22 -21.63
CA LYS A 138 6.46 -13.79 -21.81
C LYS A 138 5.85 -13.12 -20.58
N GLY A 139 6.50 -13.21 -19.43
CA GLY A 139 6.01 -12.68 -18.17
C GLY A 139 5.94 -11.15 -18.19
N PRO A 140 4.79 -10.53 -17.84
CA PRO A 140 4.75 -9.10 -17.61
C PRO A 140 5.31 -8.81 -16.22
N PHE A 141 6.59 -8.44 -16.15
CA PHE A 141 7.25 -8.07 -14.89
C PHE A 141 6.93 -6.62 -14.54
N MET A 142 6.35 -6.45 -13.35
CA MET A 142 5.90 -5.17 -12.84
C MET A 142 6.57 -4.89 -11.50
N SER A 143 6.69 -3.61 -11.15
CA SER A 143 6.98 -3.17 -9.79
C SER A 143 5.86 -3.63 -8.85
N SER A 144 6.02 -3.42 -7.54
CA SER A 144 5.04 -3.92 -6.57
C SER A 144 3.61 -3.43 -6.86
N ALA A 145 2.63 -4.33 -6.73
CA ALA A 145 1.21 -3.96 -6.76
C ALA A 145 0.82 -3.09 -5.56
N ILE A 146 1.61 -3.12 -4.48
CA ILE A 146 1.39 -2.28 -3.31
C ILE A 146 1.96 -0.88 -3.59
N ILE A 147 1.14 -0.04 -4.21
CA ILE A 147 1.52 1.35 -4.57
C ILE A 147 1.23 2.36 -3.47
N ARG A 148 0.47 1.96 -2.42
CA ARG A 148 0.08 2.82 -1.30
C ARG A 148 0.57 2.23 0.02
N ARG A 149 0.79 3.09 0.99
CA ARG A 149 1.09 2.72 2.38
C ARG A 149 0.07 3.33 3.33
N PRO A 150 -0.20 2.66 4.46
CA PRO A 150 -0.90 3.29 5.57
C PRO A 150 -0.22 4.60 5.96
N TYR A 151 -1.04 5.62 6.17
CA TYR A 151 -0.61 6.92 6.70
C TYR A 151 -1.12 7.11 8.12
N MET A 152 -2.41 6.80 8.34
CA MET A 152 -3.05 6.97 9.65
C MET A 152 -4.21 5.98 9.78
N LEU A 153 -4.39 5.41 10.97
CA LEU A 153 -5.58 4.69 11.36
C LEU A 153 -6.11 5.26 12.67
N ALA A 154 -7.42 5.48 12.74
CA ALA A 154 -8.11 5.88 13.96
C ALA A 154 -9.49 5.24 14.03
N ARG A 155 -10.09 5.23 15.23
CA ARG A 155 -11.41 4.64 15.49
C ARG A 155 -12.17 5.46 16.52
N ASP A 156 -13.49 5.53 16.39
CA ASP A 156 -14.37 6.03 17.46
C ASP A 156 -14.91 4.90 18.35
N ASP A 157 -15.60 5.26 19.44
CA ASP A 157 -16.19 4.28 20.37
C ASP A 157 -17.32 3.45 19.75
N SER A 158 -17.89 3.93 18.64
CA SER A 158 -18.85 3.17 17.85
C SER A 158 -18.19 2.19 16.89
N ALA A 159 -16.86 2.00 16.92
CA ALA A 159 -16.11 1.15 15.99
C ALA A 159 -16.24 1.55 14.52
N VAL A 160 -16.43 2.85 14.24
CA VAL A 160 -16.19 3.44 12.92
C VAL A 160 -14.70 3.76 12.82
N TYR A 161 -14.09 3.30 11.73
CA TYR A 161 -12.71 3.53 11.40
C TYR A 161 -12.56 4.74 10.48
N TYR A 162 -11.46 5.45 10.68
CA TYR A 162 -11.00 6.57 9.87
C TYR A 162 -9.60 6.18 9.42
N TYR A 163 -9.45 5.91 8.13
CA TYR A 163 -8.21 5.40 7.56
C TYR A 163 -7.72 6.35 6.48
N VAL A 164 -6.43 6.69 6.55
CA VAL A 164 -5.75 7.47 5.53
C VAL A 164 -4.63 6.62 4.97
N ASP A 165 -4.56 6.58 3.64
CA ASP A 165 -3.40 6.06 2.93
C ASP A 165 -2.79 7.11 2.01
N VAL A 166 -1.52 6.90 1.68
CA VAL A 166 -0.76 7.76 0.78
C VAL A 166 -0.03 6.90 -0.23
N ILE A 167 0.18 7.44 -1.42
CA ILE A 167 1.05 6.82 -2.42
C ILE A 167 2.46 6.65 -1.81
N ARG A 168 3.08 5.50 -2.03
CA ARG A 168 4.43 5.24 -1.50
C ARG A 168 5.47 6.13 -2.19
N ASN A 169 6.59 6.37 -1.52
CA ASN A 169 7.58 7.35 -1.96
C ASN A 169 8.17 7.00 -3.34
N GLU A 170 8.39 5.72 -3.62
CA GLU A 170 8.84 5.18 -4.90
C GLU A 170 7.86 5.42 -6.07
N TYR A 171 6.61 5.76 -5.75
CA TYR A 171 5.56 6.14 -6.70
C TYR A 171 5.21 7.63 -6.64
N GLY A 172 6.01 8.45 -5.95
CA GLY A 172 5.89 9.90 -5.89
C GLY A 172 5.48 10.47 -4.54
N GLY A 173 5.10 9.62 -3.56
CA GLY A 173 4.91 10.02 -2.16
C GLY A 173 3.72 10.95 -1.85
N ASN A 174 2.98 11.38 -2.88
CA ASN A 174 1.92 12.38 -2.78
C ASN A 174 0.58 11.81 -3.22
N GLY A 175 -0.51 12.37 -2.69
CA GLY A 175 -1.88 11.99 -3.03
C GLY A 175 -2.47 11.08 -1.96
N TYR A 176 -3.26 11.67 -1.07
CA TYR A 176 -3.90 10.99 0.05
C TYR A 176 -5.29 10.49 -0.33
N ARG A 177 -5.74 9.42 0.33
CA ARG A 177 -7.16 9.03 0.33
C ARG A 177 -7.62 8.88 1.77
N VAL A 178 -8.82 9.37 2.05
CA VAL A 178 -9.49 9.19 3.33
C VAL A 178 -10.63 8.21 3.15
N PHE A 179 -10.73 7.24 4.05
CA PHE A 179 -11.81 6.26 4.12
C PHE A 179 -12.46 6.32 5.49
N ILE A 180 -13.79 6.26 5.54
CA ILE A 180 -14.55 6.24 6.78
C ILE A 180 -15.64 5.16 6.70
N GLY A 181 -15.73 4.30 7.71
CA GLY A 181 -16.73 3.25 7.76
C GLY A 181 -16.49 2.17 8.82
N LYS A 182 -17.31 1.12 8.80
CA LYS A 182 -17.07 -0.09 9.59
C LYS A 182 -16.10 -1.01 8.83
N LYS A 183 -15.53 -2.00 9.52
CA LYS A 183 -14.79 -3.11 8.88
C LYS A 183 -15.63 -3.68 7.71
N GLY A 184 -14.98 -3.95 6.58
CA GLY A 184 -15.58 -4.45 5.35
C GLY A 184 -16.49 -3.46 4.59
N ALA A 185 -16.77 -2.28 5.15
CA ALA A 185 -17.71 -1.31 4.60
C ALA A 185 -17.13 0.12 4.58
N MET A 186 -15.81 0.23 4.39
CA MET A 186 -15.12 1.51 4.28
C MET A 186 -15.55 2.24 3.01
N LYS A 187 -15.84 3.54 3.14
CA LYS A 187 -16.17 4.39 2.00
C LYS A 187 -15.14 5.48 1.85
N GLN A 188 -14.55 5.58 0.66
CA GLN A 188 -13.68 6.71 0.34
C GLN A 188 -14.47 8.02 0.44
N LYS A 189 -13.86 9.01 1.09
CA LYS A 189 -14.36 10.37 1.17
C LYS A 189 -13.51 11.23 0.25
N PRO A 190 -14.09 11.79 -0.82
CA PRO A 190 -13.36 12.70 -1.69
C PRO A 190 -12.83 13.89 -0.89
N LEU A 191 -11.52 14.11 -1.02
CA LEU A 191 -10.85 15.26 -0.43
C LEU A 191 -11.18 16.52 -1.23
N THR A 192 -11.38 17.63 -0.52
CA THR A 192 -11.57 18.96 -1.08
C THR A 192 -10.36 19.84 -0.86
N ASP A 193 -9.61 19.61 0.23
CA ASP A 193 -8.41 20.33 0.59
C ASP A 193 -7.54 19.49 1.53
N ILE A 194 -6.24 19.77 1.55
CA ILE A 194 -5.27 19.17 2.46
C ILE A 194 -4.35 20.27 2.98
N ALA A 195 -4.33 20.48 4.29
CA ALA A 195 -3.32 21.30 4.95
C ALA A 195 -2.30 20.40 5.64
N HIS A 196 -1.02 20.65 5.39
CA HIS A 196 0.10 19.95 6.02
C HIS A 196 1.10 21.00 6.52
N ASP A 197 1.23 21.12 7.83
CA ASP A 197 2.13 22.10 8.45
C ASP A 197 2.68 21.60 9.81
N THR A 198 3.34 22.49 10.53
CA THR A 198 3.93 22.16 11.84
C THR A 198 2.90 21.79 12.90
N ALA A 199 1.64 22.23 12.78
CA ALA A 199 0.55 21.89 13.68
C ALA A 199 -0.10 20.53 13.36
N GLY A 200 0.10 20.00 12.15
CA GLY A 200 -0.32 18.65 11.77
C GLY A 200 -0.94 18.59 10.38
N ASP A 201 -1.84 17.62 10.19
CA ASP A 201 -2.54 17.36 8.95
C ASP A 201 -4.04 17.64 9.09
N VAL A 202 -4.61 18.34 8.12
CA VAL A 202 -6.07 18.47 7.97
C VAL A 202 -6.49 17.94 6.61
N PHE A 203 -7.34 16.92 6.62
CA PHE A 203 -7.94 16.35 5.44
C PHE A 203 -9.40 16.79 5.35
N ALA A 204 -9.67 17.81 4.55
CA ALA A 204 -11.02 18.33 4.36
C ALA A 204 -11.80 17.46 3.38
N THR A 205 -13.03 17.11 3.71
CA THR A 205 -13.97 16.41 2.83
C THR A 205 -15.29 17.18 2.76
N LYS A 206 -16.09 16.94 1.73
CA LYS A 206 -17.44 17.55 1.62
C LYS A 206 -18.34 17.31 2.83
N THR A 207 -18.10 16.24 3.59
CA THR A 207 -18.95 15.82 4.71
C THR A 207 -18.40 16.16 6.10
N GLY A 208 -17.24 16.82 6.16
CA GLY A 208 -16.50 17.16 7.38
C GLY A 208 -14.99 17.04 7.19
N ASP A 209 -14.23 17.44 8.20
CA ASP A 209 -12.77 17.44 8.19
C ASP A 209 -12.23 16.38 9.13
N LEU A 210 -11.28 15.58 8.67
CA LEU A 210 -10.46 14.74 9.53
C LEU A 210 -9.21 15.53 9.88
N ARG A 211 -9.03 15.84 11.16
CA ARG A 211 -7.92 16.64 11.67
C ARG A 211 -7.00 15.76 12.50
N ILE A 212 -5.75 15.68 12.10
CA ILE A 212 -4.64 15.14 12.87
C ILE A 212 -3.88 16.35 13.41
N VAL A 213 -4.03 16.64 14.69
CA VAL A 213 -3.34 17.77 15.32
C VAL A 213 -2.23 17.19 16.17
N ARG A 214 -0.97 17.57 15.91
CA ARG A 214 0.09 17.36 16.89
C ARG A 214 -0.23 18.24 18.08
N ASP A 215 -0.37 17.65 19.25
CA ASP A 215 -0.63 18.41 20.47
C ASP A 215 0.69 19.08 20.89
N VAL A 216 0.93 20.27 20.34
CA VAL A 216 2.18 21.00 20.55
C VAL A 216 2.27 21.59 21.97
N GLU A 217 1.15 21.66 22.72
CA GLU A 217 1.11 22.33 24.03
C GLU A 217 1.62 21.49 25.19
N THR A 218 1.57 20.16 25.10
CA THR A 218 1.89 19.30 26.27
C THR A 218 3.03 18.31 26.03
N ASP A 219 3.25 17.88 24.78
CA ASP A 219 4.32 16.96 24.41
C ASP A 219 4.40 16.83 22.88
N SER A 220 5.50 17.24 22.25
CA SER A 220 5.69 17.11 20.79
C SER A 220 5.59 15.68 20.26
N SER A 221 5.57 14.67 21.15
CA SER A 221 5.35 13.26 20.81
C SER A 221 3.89 12.82 20.80
N LYS A 222 2.94 13.64 21.29
CA LYS A 222 1.51 13.27 21.37
C LYS A 222 0.72 13.93 20.25
N SER A 223 0.04 13.10 19.47
CA SER A 223 -0.87 13.54 18.41
C SER A 223 -2.31 13.26 18.84
N SER A 224 -3.19 14.27 18.74
CA SER A 224 -4.63 14.09 18.91
C SER A 224 -5.29 13.99 17.54
N ILE A 225 -6.22 13.05 17.39
CA ILE A 225 -6.95 12.85 16.14
C ILE A 225 -8.42 13.15 16.40
N ALA A 226 -9.04 13.94 15.54
CA ALA A 226 -10.44 14.29 15.67
C ALA A 226 -11.15 14.35 14.32
N TRP A 227 -12.41 13.95 14.30
CA TRP A 227 -13.33 14.20 13.21
C TRP A 227 -14.18 15.43 13.52
N VAL A 228 -14.24 16.40 12.61
CA VAL A 228 -15.02 17.63 12.76
C VAL A 228 -16.12 17.66 11.70
N LYS A 229 -17.38 17.68 12.13
CA LYS A 229 -18.54 17.75 11.23
C LYS A 229 -19.57 18.73 11.75
N GLY A 230 -19.90 19.75 10.94
CA GLY A 230 -20.89 20.77 11.31
C GLY A 230 -20.53 21.51 12.61
N GLY A 231 -19.23 21.80 12.81
CA GLY A 231 -18.71 22.43 14.03
C GLY A 231 -18.55 21.48 15.24
N LYS A 232 -19.13 20.27 15.20
CA LYS A 232 -18.95 19.28 16.26
C LYS A 232 -17.63 18.53 16.08
N ARG A 233 -16.79 18.56 17.12
CA ARG A 233 -15.53 17.82 17.21
C ARG A 233 -15.75 16.51 17.96
N SER A 234 -15.35 15.39 17.35
CA SER A 234 -15.33 14.06 17.95
C SER A 234 -13.88 13.58 18.05
N SER A 235 -13.39 13.35 19.26
CA SER A 235 -12.07 12.74 19.47
C SER A 235 -12.06 11.30 18.98
N LEU A 236 -10.93 10.89 18.39
CA LEU A 236 -10.72 9.55 17.86
C LEU A 236 -9.53 8.90 18.57
N VAL A 237 -9.61 7.58 18.76
CA VAL A 237 -8.49 6.78 19.25
C VAL A 237 -7.55 6.51 18.08
N SER A 238 -6.30 6.95 18.21
CA SER A 238 -5.24 6.60 17.25
C SER A 238 -4.90 5.11 17.38
N LEU A 239 -4.76 4.44 16.24
CA LEU A 239 -4.35 3.05 16.16
C LEU A 239 -3.05 2.98 15.36
N ASP A 240 -2.09 2.21 15.88
CA ASP A 240 -0.83 1.98 15.20
C ASP A 240 -1.07 1.22 13.88
N THR A 241 -0.58 1.78 12.77
CA THR A 241 -0.85 1.23 11.43
C THR A 241 -0.11 -0.05 11.17
N ASP A 242 1.07 -0.22 11.75
CA ASP A 242 1.81 -1.46 11.65
C ASP A 242 1.05 -2.50 12.46
N ALA A 243 0.87 -2.31 13.77
CA ALA A 243 0.12 -3.17 14.70
C ALA A 243 -1.27 -3.63 14.18
N ASN A 244 -1.88 -2.88 13.26
CA ASN A 244 -3.17 -3.15 12.64
C ASN A 244 -3.10 -3.45 11.14
N ALA A 245 -1.96 -3.90 10.60
CA ALA A 245 -1.77 -4.17 9.18
C ALA A 245 -2.79 -5.19 8.65
N VAL A 246 -3.05 -6.29 9.37
CA VAL A 246 -4.07 -7.27 8.97
C VAL A 246 -5.46 -6.63 8.88
N LEU A 247 -5.83 -5.82 9.87
CA LEU A 247 -7.08 -5.06 9.84
C LEU A 247 -7.13 -4.18 8.58
N ILE A 248 -6.08 -3.43 8.29
CA ILE A 248 -6.03 -2.50 7.15
C ILE A 248 -6.10 -3.24 5.81
N PHE A 249 -5.25 -4.25 5.62
CA PHE A 249 -5.02 -4.92 4.33
C PHE A 249 -5.97 -6.07 4.04
N LYS A 250 -6.72 -6.54 5.04
CA LYS A 250 -7.69 -7.64 4.91
C LYS A 250 -9.10 -7.22 5.33
N GLU A 251 -9.27 -6.69 6.54
CA GLU A 251 -10.60 -6.55 7.15
C GLU A 251 -11.33 -5.25 6.82
N LEU A 252 -10.62 -4.15 6.56
CA LEU A 252 -11.25 -2.86 6.22
C LEU A 252 -11.89 -2.89 4.82
N GLY A 253 -11.48 -3.81 3.95
CA GLY A 253 -11.99 -3.92 2.57
C GLY A 253 -11.50 -2.81 1.64
N VAL A 254 -10.43 -2.08 2.01
CA VAL A 254 -9.82 -1.03 1.17
C VAL A 254 -8.89 -1.63 0.11
N TYR A 255 -8.17 -2.69 0.45
CA TYR A 255 -7.23 -3.38 -0.44
C TYR A 255 -7.78 -4.75 -0.84
N THR A 256 -8.36 -4.83 -2.03
CA THR A 256 -8.87 -6.10 -2.58
C THR A 256 -7.76 -6.96 -3.17
N PHE A 257 -6.69 -6.34 -3.65
CA PHE A 257 -5.53 -7.01 -4.24
C PHE A 257 -4.24 -6.29 -3.81
N ILE A 258 -3.20 -7.05 -3.42
CA ILE A 258 -1.88 -6.49 -3.06
C ILE A 258 -0.71 -7.15 -3.81
N GLY A 259 -0.94 -8.23 -4.56
CA GLY A 259 0.06 -8.92 -5.37
C GLY A 259 1.20 -9.52 -4.55
N SER A 260 0.94 -9.84 -3.29
CA SER A 260 1.92 -10.42 -2.38
C SER A 260 1.93 -11.95 -2.49
N ILE A 261 3.06 -12.59 -2.18
CA ILE A 261 3.16 -14.06 -2.05
C ILE A 261 2.20 -14.65 -1.01
N CYS A 262 1.68 -13.82 -0.08
CA CYS A 262 0.73 -14.19 0.95
C CYS A 262 -0.65 -13.54 0.72
N GLU A 263 -1.04 -13.34 -0.55
CA GLU A 263 -2.29 -12.69 -0.95
C GLU A 263 -3.52 -13.37 -0.34
N ASP A 264 -3.59 -14.71 -0.38
CA ASP A 264 -4.81 -15.47 -0.07
C ASP A 264 -5.10 -15.59 1.44
N LEU A 265 -4.31 -14.93 2.29
CA LEU A 265 -4.49 -14.92 3.74
C LEU A 265 -5.51 -13.92 4.24
#